data_AF-A0A8T4NAT7-F1
#
_entry.id   AF-A0A8T4NAT7-F1
#
_cell.length_a   1.000
_cell.length_b   1.000
_cell.length_c   1.000
_cell.angle_alpha   90.00
_cell.angle_beta   90.00
_cell.angle_gamma   90.00
#
_symmetry.space_group_name_H-M   'P 1'
#
loop_
_entity.id
_entity.type
_entity.pdbx_description
1 polymer ?
#
loop_
_entity_poly.entity_id
_entity_poly.type
_entity_poly.pdbx_seq_one_letter_code
_entity_poly.pdbx_strand_id
1 'polypeptide(L)'
;MNKNENLIHVRLDYEEAREAKKDMLSLELSLVKLIRAIKTFKSLRLEELRLKKRLKVQISEFLKDMRKLKTELPELEIPRIIRHDEETGEIEGRKELDELSKKVNKKYDSDIEEQLRDIRERLSEMGRR
;
A
#
# COMPACT_ATOMS: atom_id res chain seq x y z
N MET A 1 23.00 -32.46 -41.88
CA MET A 1 23.95 -32.84 -40.84
C MET A 1 23.46 -32.31 -39.48
N ASN A 2 23.18 -33.26 -38.58
CA ASN A 2 23.02 -33.30 -37.11
C ASN A 2 22.54 -32.06 -36.30
N LYS A 3 21.39 -32.22 -35.62
CA LYS A 3 20.71 -31.27 -34.71
C LYS A 3 21.03 -31.47 -33.21
N ASN A 4 22.12 -32.17 -32.86
CA ASN A 4 22.38 -32.64 -31.49
C ASN A 4 23.59 -31.99 -30.79
N GLU A 5 24.07 -30.86 -31.28
CA GLU A 5 25.23 -30.18 -30.67
C GLU A 5 24.75 -29.33 -29.49
N ASN A 6 25.09 -29.77 -28.27
CA ASN A 6 24.86 -29.14 -26.94
C ASN A 6 23.68 -29.64 -26.09
N LEU A 7 23.38 -30.95 -26.12
CA LEU A 7 22.61 -31.56 -25.05
C LEU A 7 23.53 -31.84 -23.84
N ILE A 8 23.54 -30.95 -22.84
CA ILE A 8 24.28 -31.15 -21.59
C ILE A 8 23.48 -32.09 -20.69
N HIS A 9 23.88 -33.36 -20.62
CA HIS A 9 23.33 -34.31 -19.66
C HIS A 9 24.06 -34.15 -18.31
N VAL A 10 23.46 -33.39 -17.40
CA VAL A 10 23.93 -33.32 -16.01
C VAL A 10 23.46 -34.57 -15.29
N ARG A 11 24.38 -35.50 -15.02
CA ARG A 11 24.12 -36.65 -14.16
C ARG A 11 24.25 -36.16 -12.71
N LEU A 12 23.13 -36.01 -12.03
CA LEU A 12 23.13 -35.68 -10.61
C LEU A 12 23.59 -36.90 -9.81
N ASP A 13 24.54 -36.69 -8.91
CA ASP A 13 24.87 -37.70 -7.91
C ASP A 13 23.71 -37.87 -6.92
N TYR A 14 23.65 -39.02 -6.25
CA TYR A 14 22.52 -39.35 -5.38
C TYR A 14 22.29 -38.31 -4.27
N GLU A 15 23.35 -37.80 -3.66
CA GLU A 15 23.24 -36.75 -2.63
C GLU A 15 22.80 -35.41 -3.23
N GLU A 16 23.26 -35.04 -4.43
CA GLU A 16 22.82 -33.83 -5.13
C GLU A 16 21.32 -33.92 -5.49
N ALA A 17 20.86 -35.07 -5.98
CA ALA A 17 19.45 -35.29 -6.27
C ALA A 17 18.57 -35.25 -5.01
N ARG A 18 19.10 -35.74 -3.88
CA ARG A 18 18.43 -35.69 -2.58
C ARG A 18 18.35 -34.27 -2.04
N GLU A 19 19.40 -33.48 -2.18
CA GLU A 19 19.45 -32.08 -1.77
C GLU A 19 18.53 -31.21 -2.66
N ALA A 20 18.60 -31.37 -3.97
CA ALA A 20 17.69 -30.71 -4.92
C ALA A 20 16.21 -31.00 -4.61
N LYS A 21 15.88 -32.24 -4.23
CA LYS A 21 14.52 -32.61 -3.81
C LYS A 21 14.11 -31.90 -2.52
N LYS A 22 15.01 -31.80 -1.54
CA LYS A 22 14.76 -31.10 -0.28
C LYS A 22 14.54 -29.60 -0.52
N ASP A 23 15.34 -29.00 -1.38
CA ASP A 23 15.23 -27.59 -1.76
C ASP A 23 13.92 -27.33 -2.49
N MET A 24 13.55 -28.18 -3.44
CA MET A 24 12.27 -28.09 -4.14
C MET A 24 11.08 -28.15 -3.17
N LEU A 25 11.09 -29.09 -2.21
CA LEU A 25 10.05 -29.19 -1.18
C LEU A 25 10.03 -27.96 -0.26
N SER A 26 11.20 -27.38 0.04
CA SER A 26 11.29 -26.15 0.84
C SER A 26 10.70 -24.94 0.10
N LEU A 27 10.90 -24.87 -1.21
CA LEU A 27 10.34 -23.84 -2.08
C LEU A 27 8.82 -23.98 -2.15
N GLU A 28 8.31 -25.19 -2.34
CA GLU A 28 6.87 -25.48 -2.31
C GLU A 28 6.24 -25.04 -0.97
N LEU A 29 6.86 -25.39 0.15
CA LEU A 29 6.40 -24.97 1.48
C LEU A 29 6.37 -23.44 1.60
N SER A 30 7.39 -22.76 1.10
CA SER A 30 7.50 -21.31 1.14
C SER A 30 6.43 -20.65 0.27
N LEU A 31 6.16 -21.18 -0.92
CA LEU A 31 5.08 -20.72 -1.80
C LEU A 31 3.72 -20.89 -1.15
N VAL A 32 3.46 -22.02 -0.49
CA VAL A 32 2.20 -22.24 0.25
C VAL A 32 2.03 -21.22 1.38
N LYS A 33 3.09 -20.93 2.14
CA LYS A 33 3.08 -19.89 3.18
C LYS A 33 2.79 -18.51 2.60
N LEU A 34 3.41 -18.15 1.47
CA LEU A 34 3.18 -16.89 0.78
C LEU A 34 1.72 -16.76 0.30
N ILE A 35 1.16 -17.82 -0.31
CA ILE A 35 -0.25 -17.83 -0.73
C ILE A 35 -1.17 -17.61 0.46
N ARG A 36 -0.89 -18.23 1.61
CA ARG A 36 -1.65 -18.02 2.85
C ARG A 36 -1.59 -16.56 3.30
N ALA A 37 -0.39 -15.97 3.34
CA ALA A 37 -0.21 -14.57 3.73
C ALA A 37 -0.97 -13.62 2.79
N ILE A 38 -0.91 -13.85 1.48
CA ILE A 38 -1.64 -13.05 0.47
C ILE A 38 -3.16 -13.16 0.70
N LYS A 39 -3.68 -14.35 0.98
CA LYS A 39 -5.10 -14.56 1.27
C LYS A 39 -5.54 -13.79 2.52
N THR A 40 -4.77 -13.87 3.59
CA THR A 40 -5.04 -13.12 4.84
C THR A 40 -4.96 -11.61 4.63
N PHE A 41 -3.98 -11.13 3.88
CA PHE A 41 -3.89 -9.71 3.54
C PHE A 41 -5.12 -9.24 2.76
N LYS A 42 -5.56 -10.00 1.75
CA LYS A 42 -6.76 -9.68 0.96
C LYS A 42 -8.02 -9.63 1.83
N SER A 43 -8.20 -10.56 2.78
CA SER A 43 -9.36 -10.54 3.66
C SER A 43 -9.35 -9.32 4.59
N LEU A 44 -8.21 -9.01 5.20
CA LEU A 44 -8.06 -7.83 6.05
C LEU A 44 -8.30 -6.53 5.27
N ARG A 45 -7.79 -6.44 4.04
CA ARG A 45 -7.99 -5.27 3.17
C ARG A 45 -9.47 -5.06 2.81
N LEU A 46 -10.22 -6.15 2.63
CA LEU A 46 -11.66 -6.07 2.38
C LEU A 46 -12.42 -5.60 3.62
N GLU A 47 -12.05 -6.07 4.81
CA GLU A 47 -12.64 -5.62 6.07
C GLU A 47 -12.36 -4.14 6.33
N GLU A 48 -11.12 -3.70 6.11
CA GLU A 48 -10.72 -2.30 6.20
C GLU A 48 -11.57 -1.42 5.27
N LEU A 49 -11.78 -1.85 4.02
CA LEU A 49 -12.61 -1.11 3.05
C LEU A 49 -14.07 -1.02 3.52
N ARG A 50 -14.63 -2.12 4.06
CA ARG A 50 -15.98 -2.14 4.61
C ARG A 50 -16.11 -1.16 5.79
N LEU A 51 -15.13 -1.17 6.69
CA LEU A 51 -15.10 -0.28 7.84
C LEU A 51 -15.00 1.19 7.42
N LYS A 52 -14.10 1.50 6.48
CA LYS A 52 -13.96 2.85 5.90
C LYS A 52 -15.26 3.34 5.27
N LYS A 53 -15.96 2.48 4.53
CA LYS A 53 -17.26 2.82 3.94
C LYS A 53 -18.30 3.12 5.02
N ARG A 54 -18.36 2.30 6.08
CA ARG A 54 -19.28 2.51 7.22
C ARG A 54 -19.00 3.84 7.92
N LEU A 55 -17.75 4.10 8.26
CA LEU A 55 -17.32 5.35 8.91
C LEU A 55 -17.66 6.57 8.05
N LYS A 56 -17.43 6.50 6.73
CA LYS A 56 -17.78 7.59 5.82
C LYS A 56 -19.28 7.92 5.86
N VAL A 57 -20.14 6.90 5.89
CA VAL A 57 -21.60 7.09 6.01
C VAL A 57 -21.94 7.74 7.35
N GLN A 58 -21.43 7.19 8.45
CA GLN A 58 -21.69 7.72 9.81
C GLN A 58 -21.24 9.17 9.97
N ILE A 59 -20.05 9.52 9.47
CA ILE A 59 -19.56 10.90 9.47
C ILE A 59 -20.48 11.81 8.65
N SER A 60 -20.93 11.33 7.48
CA SER A 60 -21.83 12.12 6.63
C SER A 60 -23.19 12.37 7.28
N GLU A 61 -23.71 11.39 8.03
CA GLU A 61 -24.95 11.50 8.81
C GLU A 61 -24.76 12.47 9.97
N PHE A 62 -23.71 12.28 10.77
CA PHE A 62 -23.36 13.19 11.86
C PHE A 62 -23.20 14.64 11.39
N LEU A 63 -22.53 14.89 10.25
CA LEU A 63 -22.40 16.23 9.69
C LEU A 63 -23.73 16.80 9.18
N LYS A 64 -24.68 15.97 8.75
CA LYS A 64 -26.04 16.43 8.41
C LYS A 64 -26.78 16.83 9.69
N ASP A 65 -26.68 16.02 10.73
CA ASP A 65 -27.35 16.29 12.01
C ASP A 65 -26.77 17.54 12.69
N MET A 66 -25.45 17.72 12.66
CA MET A 66 -24.79 18.96 13.12
C MET A 66 -25.24 20.20 12.34
N ARG A 67 -25.44 20.08 11.03
CA ARG A 67 -25.96 21.19 10.21
C ARG A 67 -27.40 21.52 10.56
N LYS A 68 -28.26 20.51 10.77
CA LYS A 68 -29.62 20.72 11.25
C LYS A 68 -29.63 21.38 12.63
N LEU A 69 -28.79 20.91 13.54
CA LEU A 69 -28.66 21.51 14.86
C LEU A 69 -28.22 22.97 14.78
N LYS A 70 -27.25 23.31 13.91
CA LYS A 70 -26.84 24.70 13.66
C LYS A 70 -27.98 25.57 13.13
N THR A 71 -28.86 25.02 12.30
CA THR A 71 -30.03 25.76 11.77
C THR A 71 -31.20 25.85 12.74
N GLU A 72 -31.36 24.87 13.63
CA GLU A 72 -32.44 24.85 14.63
C GLU A 72 -32.09 25.67 15.87
N LEU A 73 -30.80 25.83 16.18
CA LEU A 73 -30.34 26.70 17.25
C LEU A 73 -30.41 28.17 16.82
N PRO A 74 -30.95 29.07 17.66
CA PRO A 74 -30.91 30.50 17.38
C PRO A 74 -29.45 30.99 17.32
N GLU A 75 -29.18 31.94 16.43
CA GLU A 75 -27.88 32.61 16.39
C GLU A 75 -27.65 33.31 17.74
N LEU A 76 -26.70 32.77 18.51
CA LEU A 76 -26.28 33.39 19.75
C LEU A 76 -25.58 34.71 19.39
N GLU A 77 -26.11 35.83 19.84
CA GLU A 77 -25.40 37.11 19.85
C GLU A 77 -24.24 37.04 20.86
N ILE A 78 -23.17 36.33 20.49
CA ILE A 78 -21.99 36.19 21.33
C ILE A 78 -21.31 37.57 21.36
N PRO A 79 -21.14 38.18 22.54
CA PRO A 79 -20.47 39.47 22.69
C PRO A 79 -19.07 39.42 22.07
N ARG A 80 -18.68 40.48 21.34
CA ARG A 80 -17.40 40.57 20.59
C ARG A 80 -16.15 40.30 21.42
N ILE A 81 -16.24 40.33 22.75
CA ILE A 81 -15.15 40.11 23.71
C ILE A 81 -14.66 38.63 23.70
N ILE A 82 -15.48 37.68 23.21
CA ILE A 82 -15.16 36.24 23.19
C ILE A 82 -14.66 35.78 21.80
N ARG A 83 -14.81 36.60 20.74
CA ARG A 83 -14.55 36.22 19.33
C ARG A 83 -13.08 36.39 18.91
N HIS A 84 -12.13 35.86 19.66
CA HIS A 84 -10.71 36.09 19.34
C HIS A 84 -10.08 35.10 18.34
N ASP A 85 -10.76 34.02 17.92
CA ASP A 85 -10.09 32.93 17.19
C ASP A 85 -10.75 32.44 15.88
N GLU A 86 -11.89 32.99 15.44
CA GLU A 86 -12.65 32.38 14.32
C GLU A 86 -12.30 32.87 12.90
N GLU A 87 -11.55 33.96 12.72
CA GLU A 87 -11.33 34.53 11.36
C GLU A 87 -10.06 34.06 10.63
N THR A 88 -9.15 33.30 11.26
CA THR A 88 -7.84 32.97 10.65
C THR A 88 -7.57 31.48 10.41
N GLY A 89 -8.29 30.55 11.05
CA GLY A 89 -7.88 29.14 11.09
C GLY A 89 -8.33 28.22 9.95
N GLU A 90 -9.44 28.50 9.26
CA GLU A 90 -10.05 27.51 8.35
C GLU A 90 -9.42 27.42 6.95
N ILE A 91 -8.67 28.45 6.51
CA ILE A 91 -8.10 28.52 5.15
C ILE A 91 -6.65 27.96 5.10
N GLU A 92 -5.89 28.07 6.19
CA GLU A 92 -4.48 27.63 6.24
C GLU A 92 -4.36 26.10 6.36
N GLY A 93 -5.13 25.46 7.25
CA GLY A 93 -5.04 24.01 7.47
C GLY A 93 -5.40 23.16 6.24
N ARG A 94 -6.26 23.67 5.36
CA ARG A 94 -6.63 22.98 4.10
C ARG A 94 -5.51 23.01 3.05
N LYS A 95 -4.73 24.09 2.99
CA LYS A 95 -3.58 24.21 2.07
C LYS A 95 -2.40 23.36 2.55
N GLU A 96 -2.13 23.35 3.85
CA GLU A 96 -1.06 22.53 4.44
C GLU A 96 -1.29 21.03 4.26
N LEU A 97 -2.53 20.55 4.46
CA LEU A 97 -2.89 19.14 4.23
C LEU A 97 -2.73 18.72 2.76
N ASP A 98 -3.10 19.59 1.82
CA ASP A 98 -2.97 19.34 0.39
C ASP A 98 -1.51 19.33 -0.05
N GLU A 99 -0.67 20.21 0.52
CA GLU A 99 0.78 20.23 0.27
C GLU A 99 1.51 19.04 0.89
N LEU A 100 1.13 18.61 2.11
CA LEU A 100 1.70 17.41 2.72
C LEU A 100 1.37 16.16 1.90
N SER A 101 0.12 16.02 1.45
CA SER A 101 -0.30 14.85 0.65
C SER A 101 0.45 14.75 -0.68
N LYS A 102 0.71 15.88 -1.34
CA LYS A 102 1.51 15.94 -2.57
C LYS A 102 2.98 15.61 -2.32
N LYS A 103 3.57 16.08 -1.22
CA LYS A 103 4.97 15.77 -0.86
C LYS A 103 5.17 14.28 -0.52
N VAL A 104 4.24 13.67 0.20
CA VAL A 104 4.31 12.25 0.57
C VAL A 104 4.20 11.35 -0.67
N ASN A 105 3.22 11.59 -1.56
CA ASN A 105 3.06 10.78 -2.77
C ASN A 105 4.27 10.90 -3.71
N LYS A 106 4.82 12.10 -3.87
CA LYS A 106 5.97 12.33 -4.77
C LYS A 106 7.25 11.63 -4.28
N LYS A 107 7.42 11.49 -2.97
CA LYS A 107 8.56 10.77 -2.37
C LYS A 107 8.43 9.26 -2.55
N TYR A 108 7.23 8.71 -2.32
CA TYR A 108 6.98 7.28 -2.50
C TYR A 108 7.17 6.81 -3.96
N ASP A 109 6.71 7.60 -4.94
CA ASP A 109 6.92 7.26 -6.36
C ASP A 109 8.40 7.28 -6.74
N SER A 110 9.18 8.25 -6.22
CA SER A 110 10.62 8.33 -6.46
C SER A 110 11.38 7.12 -5.89
N ASP A 111 11.07 6.71 -4.65
CA ASP A 111 11.74 5.58 -4.00
C ASP A 111 11.44 4.25 -4.72
N ILE A 112 10.22 4.08 -5.24
CA ILE A 112 9.83 2.89 -6.01
C ILE A 112 10.50 2.88 -7.39
N GLU A 113 10.57 4.02 -8.09
CA GLU A 113 11.26 4.12 -9.37
C GLU A 113 12.76 3.83 -9.26
N GLU A 114 13.40 4.28 -8.19
CA GLU A 114 14.81 4.00 -7.90
C GLU A 114 15.04 2.51 -7.65
N GLN A 115 14.19 1.87 -6.83
CA GLN A 115 14.25 0.42 -6.61
C GLN A 115 14.02 -0.39 -7.89
N LEU A 116 13.09 0.02 -8.75
CA LEU A 116 12.83 -0.63 -10.03
C LEU A 116 14.01 -0.48 -11.01
N ARG A 117 14.72 0.65 -10.95
CA ARG A 117 15.94 0.89 -11.74
C ARG A 117 17.07 -0.03 -11.29
N ASP A 118 17.33 -0.08 -9.99
CA ASP A 118 18.35 -0.98 -9.39
C ASP A 118 18.08 -2.45 -9.74
N ILE A 119 16.82 -2.88 -9.68
CA ILE A 119 16.44 -4.25 -10.05
C ILE A 119 16.72 -4.52 -11.54
N ARG A 120 16.40 -3.56 -12.43
CA ARG A 120 16.68 -3.70 -13.86
C ARG A 120 18.17 -3.76 -14.16
N GLU A 121 18.98 -2.95 -13.49
CA GLU A 121 20.44 -2.98 -13.65
C GLU A 121 21.02 -4.32 -13.21
N ARG A 122 20.65 -4.81 -12.01
CA ARG A 122 21.09 -6.12 -11.52
C ARG A 122 20.66 -7.27 -12.42
N LEU A 123 19.44 -7.23 -12.94
CA LEU A 123 18.96 -8.23 -13.92
C LEU A 123 19.76 -8.17 -15.23
N SER A 124 20.14 -6.99 -15.69
CA SER A 124 20.93 -6.82 -16.92
C SER A 124 22.36 -7.32 -16.78
N GLU A 125 22.96 -7.21 -15.59
CA GLU A 125 24.28 -7.76 -15.27
C GLU A 125 24.26 -9.29 -15.23
N MET A 126 23.17 -9.89 -14.73
CA MET A 126 22.99 -11.34 -14.69
C MET A 126 22.63 -11.94 -16.06
N GLY A 127 22.03 -11.15 -16.97
CA GLY A 127 21.69 -11.58 -18.34
C GLY A 127 22.80 -11.38 -19.39
N ARG A 128 23.97 -10.84 -18.99
CA ARG A 128 25.15 -10.64 -19.85
C ARG A 128 26.22 -11.74 -19.70
N ARG A 129 25.85 -12.92 -19.20
CA ARG A 129 26.72 -14.11 -19.15
C ARG A 129 26.07 -15.27 -19.87
#